data_AF-A0A803M2C0-F1
#
_entry.id   AF-A0A803M2C0-F1
#
_cell.length_a   1.000
_cell.length_b   1.000
_cell.length_c   1.000
_cell.angle_alpha   90.00
_cell.angle_beta   90.00
_cell.angle_gamma   90.00
#
_symmetry.space_group_name_H-M   'P 1'
#
loop_
_entity.id
_entity.type
_entity.pdbx_description
1 polymer ?
#
loop_
_entity_poly.entity_id
_entity_poly.type
_entity_poly.pdbx_seq_one_letter_code
_entity_poly.pdbx_strand_id
1 'polypeptide(L)'
;ENLSEMSNNASVPTSASNTPIAIDDDESPLETNSDPSLLPITSRHTSAVWSDFKRKRVGDVIKAECNHCSKLLAGGSKAGTTHLKDHIKICPKRVCQDLRQTRMFGTKKNLNDKNDTMTLAPYEFHQEDGRRDLAEMIILHEYPISMVEHIGFRKYSKTLQPGFKVPSRNTTRKDIMKRYELEKENVATLLRKAKGKIALTTDMWTADNQRKGYMAVTSHFIDNTWKLQSRIIRFLYVPAPHTAEVLADALKESIQSWNLDLRLSSITVDNCSTNDAMMEILKGVFPYGSLLLRGDFFHMRCCAHILNLIVQDGLSAVVSNGVQRIRDSVVFWTASDKRVQRFEQVAKQITPECSRKLALDCKTRWNSTYEMLSIATSYKEVFVVLSARNNLYKNPPTPEDWEKVEKICEHLEVFSKTTLSFSGTNYPTANLYFPKICALRIAISGWLLSPHDYVRKMADIMLQKYNKYWASVNGLMGVATILDPRYKMALIRFYFAKIFDEHDFEIEVSRISDLLRRLVDEYGSKMGKTQGSSNQQDFDLGSSSKSNEETFMQEFAEFLQQDKDSNCGEFKDDEYAKLVGELEEGFETCDIDSGTSGLCTE
;
A
#
# COMPACT_ATOMS: atom_id res chain seq x y z
N GLU A 1 -28.49 -16.07 22.49
CA GLU A 1 -29.08 -16.18 23.85
C GLU A 1 -29.67 -14.84 24.22
N ASN A 2 -30.92 -14.86 24.71
CA ASN A 2 -31.80 -13.72 24.93
C ASN A 2 -31.49 -12.92 26.21
N LEU A 3 -31.99 -11.67 26.22
CA LEU A 3 -32.53 -10.84 27.33
C LEU A 3 -32.01 -9.39 27.16
N SER A 4 -32.74 -8.29 27.36
CA SER A 4 -34.16 -7.90 27.41
C SER A 4 -34.16 -6.38 27.65
N GLU A 5 -35.14 -5.67 27.08
CA GLU A 5 -35.35 -4.22 27.15
C GLU A 5 -35.59 -3.68 28.58
N MET A 6 -35.15 -2.44 28.85
CA MET A 6 -35.85 -1.51 29.74
C MET A 6 -35.64 -0.06 29.26
N SER A 7 -36.74 0.59 28.87
CA SER A 7 -36.86 2.03 28.64
C SER A 7 -36.96 2.79 29.97
N ASN A 8 -36.49 4.03 30.02
CA ASN A 8 -37.11 5.06 30.85
C ASN A 8 -36.87 6.47 30.27
N ASN A 9 -37.99 7.15 30.02
CA ASN A 9 -38.13 8.57 29.71
C ASN A 9 -37.89 9.44 30.95
N ALA A 10 -37.30 10.63 30.80
CA ALA A 10 -37.67 11.84 31.55
C ALA A 10 -37.01 13.11 30.97
N SER A 11 -37.81 13.88 30.24
CA SER A 11 -38.03 15.34 30.33
C SER A 11 -36.91 16.37 30.58
N VAL A 12 -36.89 17.32 29.64
CA VAL A 12 -36.35 18.69 29.63
C VAL A 12 -36.87 19.54 30.80
N PRO A 13 -36.12 20.58 31.24
CA PRO A 13 -36.69 21.92 31.21
C PRO A 13 -35.77 23.00 30.61
N THR A 14 -36.45 24.03 30.14
CA THR A 14 -36.07 25.15 29.29
C THR A 14 -35.55 26.36 30.09
N SER A 15 -34.75 27.19 29.41
CA SER A 15 -34.65 28.66 29.49
C SER A 15 -34.32 29.37 30.83
N ALA A 16 -33.22 30.14 30.82
CA ALA A 16 -33.25 31.57 31.15
C ALA A 16 -31.98 32.28 30.63
N SER A 17 -32.20 33.42 30.00
CA SER A 17 -31.23 34.41 29.53
C SER A 17 -30.68 35.27 30.66
N ASN A 18 -29.47 35.84 30.48
CA ASN A 18 -29.14 37.27 30.65
C ASN A 18 -27.64 37.47 30.93
N THR A 19 -26.94 38.07 29.97
CA THR A 19 -25.79 38.99 30.17
C THR A 19 -26.31 40.38 30.57
N PRO A 20 -25.46 41.38 30.85
CA PRO A 20 -24.31 41.46 31.75
C PRO A 20 -24.48 42.63 32.78
N ILE A 21 -23.73 42.65 33.88
CA ILE A 21 -23.64 43.84 34.76
C ILE A 21 -22.16 44.18 34.97
N ALA A 22 -21.80 45.40 34.57
CA ALA A 22 -20.66 46.15 35.06
C ALA A 22 -21.14 47.11 36.16
N ILE A 23 -20.29 47.42 37.14
CA ILE A 23 -20.04 48.73 37.75
C ILE A 23 -18.83 48.60 38.70
N ASP A 24 -18.06 49.67 38.71
CA ASP A 24 -16.73 49.95 39.22
C ASP A 24 -16.50 49.99 40.74
N ASP A 25 -15.19 50.06 41.05
CA ASP A 25 -14.48 50.73 42.15
C ASP A 25 -14.71 50.29 43.60
N ASP A 26 -13.64 49.76 44.24
CA ASP A 26 -13.03 50.47 45.36
C ASP A 26 -11.59 50.03 45.69
N GLU A 27 -10.91 50.96 46.35
CA GLU A 27 -9.50 51.16 46.67
C GLU A 27 -8.60 49.98 47.15
N SER A 28 -7.31 50.13 46.81
CA SER A 28 -6.17 49.39 47.39
C SER A 28 -5.99 49.59 48.90
N PRO A 29 -5.28 48.67 49.57
CA PRO A 29 -4.05 49.12 50.22
C PRO A 29 -2.82 48.27 49.88
N LEU A 30 -1.77 48.97 49.46
CA LEU A 30 -0.39 48.48 49.39
C LEU A 30 0.15 48.25 50.81
N GLU A 31 0.41 47.00 51.20
CA GLU A 31 1.30 46.69 52.31
C GLU A 31 2.62 46.10 51.80
N THR A 32 3.64 46.95 51.75
CA THR A 32 5.04 46.56 51.52
C THR A 32 5.66 46.08 52.82
N ASN A 33 5.66 44.77 53.07
CA ASN A 33 6.61 44.14 54.00
C ASN A 33 7.96 43.94 53.27
N SER A 34 8.82 44.95 53.25
CA SER A 34 10.16 44.84 52.68
C SER A 34 11.15 44.27 53.71
N ASP A 35 11.69 43.08 53.43
CA ASP A 35 12.80 42.45 54.15
C ASP A 35 14.01 43.42 54.20
N PRO A 36 14.49 43.84 55.39
CA PRO A 36 15.57 44.82 55.54
C PRO A 36 16.95 44.34 55.03
N SER A 37 17.05 43.07 54.59
CA SER A 37 18.27 42.51 53.99
C SER A 37 18.37 42.69 52.46
N LEU A 38 17.32 43.17 51.80
CA LEU A 38 17.29 43.37 50.34
C LEU A 38 17.80 44.76 49.95
N LEU A 39 18.75 44.81 49.01
CA LEU A 39 19.35 46.05 48.51
C LEU A 39 18.71 46.46 47.17
N PRO A 40 18.39 47.74 46.97
CA PRO A 40 17.84 48.23 45.71
C PRO A 40 18.85 48.12 44.57
N ILE A 41 18.33 47.78 43.39
CA ILE A 41 19.10 47.78 42.14
C ILE A 41 19.17 49.22 41.64
N THR A 42 20.36 49.79 41.56
CA THR A 42 20.59 51.18 41.11
C THR A 42 20.99 51.23 39.63
N SER A 43 20.97 52.43 39.04
CA SER A 43 21.35 52.70 37.63
C SER A 43 22.76 52.23 37.23
N ARG A 44 23.61 51.85 38.20
CA ARG A 44 24.94 51.25 37.95
C ARG A 44 24.88 49.76 37.57
N HIS A 45 23.71 49.13 37.62
CA HIS A 45 23.49 47.71 37.31
C HIS A 45 22.85 47.57 35.92
N THR A 46 23.62 47.84 34.87
CA THR A 46 23.12 47.93 33.49
C THR A 46 22.95 46.58 32.77
N SER A 47 23.39 45.48 33.37
CA SER A 47 23.33 44.15 32.77
C SER A 47 21.94 43.52 32.92
N ALA A 48 21.38 42.98 31.83
CA ALA A 48 20.03 42.38 31.79
C ALA A 48 19.81 41.24 32.81
N VAL A 49 20.89 40.65 33.36
CA VAL A 49 20.80 39.61 34.40
C VAL A 49 20.08 40.07 35.66
N TRP A 50 20.10 41.36 35.98
CA TRP A 50 19.49 41.88 37.20
C TRP A 50 17.96 41.82 37.22
N SER A 51 17.31 41.49 36.09
CA SER A 51 15.88 41.13 36.05
C SER A 51 15.57 39.80 36.74
N ASP A 52 16.52 38.87 36.78
CA ASP A 52 16.38 37.51 37.31
C ASP A 52 17.05 37.34 38.71
N PHE A 53 17.63 38.40 39.28
CA PHE A 53 18.35 38.35 40.56
C PHE A 53 17.98 39.51 41.50
N LYS A 54 17.88 39.23 42.79
CA LYS A 54 17.76 40.23 43.87
C LYS A 54 19.08 40.36 44.62
N ARG A 55 19.40 41.57 45.11
CA ARG A 55 20.61 41.77 45.93
C ARG A 55 20.25 41.56 47.39
N LYS A 56 20.97 40.68 48.07
CA LYS A 56 20.78 40.38 49.49
C LYS A 56 22.10 40.58 50.25
N ARG A 57 22.03 41.28 51.38
CA ARG A 57 23.14 41.39 52.32
C ARG A 57 23.13 40.18 53.25
N VAL A 58 24.18 39.37 53.18
CA VAL A 58 24.35 38.19 54.04
C VAL A 58 25.66 38.38 54.80
N GLY A 59 25.57 38.86 56.04
CA GLY A 59 26.73 39.36 56.80
C GLY A 59 27.32 40.64 56.16
N ASP A 60 28.64 40.75 56.10
CA ASP A 60 29.36 41.90 55.49
C ASP A 60 29.49 41.82 53.96
N VAL A 61 28.94 40.78 53.32
CA VAL A 61 29.12 40.53 51.89
C VAL A 61 27.78 40.66 51.14
N ILE A 62 27.83 41.38 50.01
CA ILE A 62 26.69 41.50 49.11
C ILE A 62 26.65 40.30 48.16
N LYS A 63 25.53 39.58 48.17
CA LYS A 63 25.26 38.44 47.28
C LYS A 63 24.10 38.75 46.34
N ALA A 64 24.10 38.11 45.16
CA ALA A 64 23.00 38.09 44.22
C ALA A 64 22.22 36.79 44.41
N GLU A 65 20.96 36.89 44.83
CA GLU A 65 20.04 35.77 45.00
C GLU A 65 19.23 35.57 43.73
N CYS A 66 19.26 34.36 43.17
CA CYS A 66 18.47 34.03 41.98
C CYS A 66 16.97 33.97 42.32
N ASN A 67 16.13 34.66 41.55
CA ASN A 67 14.67 34.66 41.75
C ASN A 67 14.01 33.28 41.53
N HIS A 68 14.69 32.38 40.80
CA HIS A 68 14.12 31.08 40.42
C HIS A 68 14.54 29.95 41.37
N CYS A 69 15.80 29.92 41.80
CA CYS A 69 16.34 28.84 42.64
C CYS A 69 16.82 29.29 44.02
N SER A 70 16.72 30.58 44.35
CA SER A 70 17.18 31.19 45.61
C SER A 70 18.67 30.95 45.92
N LYS A 71 19.47 30.56 44.91
CA LYS A 71 20.91 30.36 45.08
C LYS A 71 21.61 31.72 45.24
N LEU A 72 22.46 31.82 46.26
CA LEU A 72 23.24 33.02 46.58
C LEU A 72 24.59 32.98 45.84
N LEU A 73 24.79 33.89 44.89
CA LEU A 73 26.01 34.06 44.11
C LEU A 73 26.74 35.34 44.51
N ALA A 74 28.01 35.48 44.13
CA ALA A 74 28.77 36.71 44.40
C ALA A 74 28.11 37.91 43.70
N GLY A 75 27.80 38.97 44.45
CA GLY A 75 27.12 40.19 43.98
C GLY A 75 27.81 41.50 44.41
N GLY A 76 29.09 41.40 44.78
CA GLY A 76 29.93 42.55 45.09
C GLY A 76 30.36 43.29 43.83
N SER A 77 30.69 44.58 43.95
CA SER A 77 31.08 45.45 42.82
C SER A 77 32.34 44.99 42.06
N LYS A 78 33.15 44.10 42.66
CA LYS A 78 34.35 43.51 42.05
C LYS A 78 34.09 42.18 41.32
N ALA A 79 32.90 41.59 41.47
CA ALA A 79 32.52 40.37 40.77
C ALA A 79 31.82 40.75 39.45
N GLY A 80 32.34 40.27 38.30
CA GLY A 80 31.72 40.48 36.99
C GLY A 80 30.31 39.85 36.89
N THR A 81 29.60 40.02 35.79
CA THR A 81 28.24 39.44 35.62
C THR A 81 28.20 38.11 34.86
N THR A 82 29.35 37.60 34.44
CA THR A 82 29.46 36.38 33.61
C THR A 82 28.95 35.15 34.35
N HIS A 83 29.33 34.94 35.62
CA HIS A 83 28.84 33.80 36.40
C HIS A 83 27.34 33.85 36.70
N LEU A 84 26.76 35.06 36.76
CA LEU A 84 25.31 35.24 36.88
C LEU A 84 24.59 34.87 35.56
N LYS A 85 25.16 35.24 34.41
CA LYS A 85 24.65 34.82 33.08
C LYS A 85 24.74 33.31 32.90
N ASP A 86 25.85 32.69 33.27
CA ASP A 86 26.03 31.25 33.16
C ASP A 86 25.10 30.48 34.09
N HIS A 87 24.88 31.00 35.30
CA HIS A 87 23.88 30.45 36.21
C HIS A 87 22.46 30.50 35.63
N ILE A 88 22.06 31.61 35.00
CA ILE A 88 20.74 31.74 34.36
C ILE A 88 20.51 30.64 33.31
N LYS A 89 21.53 30.29 32.52
CA LYS A 89 21.44 29.25 31.48
C LYS A 89 21.26 27.84 32.04
N ILE A 90 21.77 27.59 33.25
CA ILE A 90 21.81 26.25 33.88
C ILE A 90 20.84 26.17 35.07
N CYS A 91 20.08 27.24 35.36
CA CYS A 91 19.23 27.32 36.55
C CYS A 91 18.08 26.29 36.47
N PRO A 92 18.06 25.26 37.34
CA PRO A 92 17.14 24.12 37.21
C PRO A 92 15.66 24.53 37.30
N LYS A 93 15.34 25.52 38.14
CA LYS A 93 13.97 26.01 38.38
C LYS A 93 13.50 27.06 37.37
N ARG A 94 14.40 27.65 36.56
CA ARG A 94 14.04 28.56 35.45
C ARG A 94 13.67 27.79 34.20
N VAL A 95 14.33 26.64 33.99
CA VAL A 95 14.04 25.71 32.88
C VAL A 95 12.85 24.80 33.19
N CYS A 96 12.55 24.55 34.46
CA CYS A 96 11.51 23.60 34.87
C CYS A 96 10.69 24.15 36.06
N GLN A 97 9.47 24.63 35.80
CA GLN A 97 8.56 25.17 36.82
C GLN A 97 7.84 24.08 37.63
N ASP A 98 7.80 22.83 37.16
CA ASP A 98 7.06 21.75 37.81
C ASP A 98 7.89 20.46 37.97
N LEU A 99 8.39 20.23 39.19
CA LEU A 99 9.23 19.08 39.57
C LEU A 99 8.52 17.72 39.46
N ARG A 100 7.20 17.68 39.21
CA ARG A 100 6.41 16.44 39.17
C ARG A 100 6.44 15.72 37.82
N GLN A 101 6.99 16.33 36.76
CA GLN A 101 7.03 15.71 35.42
C GLN A 101 8.43 15.28 34.95
N THR A 102 9.50 15.62 35.67
CA THR A 102 10.87 15.36 35.22
C THR A 102 11.38 14.00 35.70
N ARG A 103 11.30 12.98 34.84
CA ARG A 103 12.24 11.85 34.91
C ARG A 103 13.44 12.24 34.04
N MET A 104 14.66 12.17 34.57
CA MET A 104 15.85 12.29 33.71
C MET A 104 16.01 11.00 32.93
N PHE A 105 15.99 11.08 31.60
CA PHE A 105 16.31 9.96 30.72
C PHE A 105 17.64 10.25 30.03
N GLY A 106 18.48 9.22 29.88
CA GLY A 106 19.69 9.32 29.08
C GLY A 106 19.31 9.35 27.60
N THR A 107 19.53 10.47 26.92
CA THR A 107 19.35 10.56 25.46
C THR A 107 20.70 10.43 24.77
N LYS A 108 20.82 9.51 23.81
CA LYS A 108 21.98 9.45 22.91
C LYS A 108 21.83 10.56 21.87
N LYS A 109 22.75 11.54 21.89
CA LYS A 109 22.93 12.45 20.76
C LYS A 109 23.71 11.69 19.69
N ASN A 110 22.99 11.26 18.65
CA ASN A 110 23.50 10.57 17.45
C ASN A 110 24.03 9.14 17.67
N LEU A 111 23.55 8.23 16.82
CA LEU A 111 23.97 6.82 16.79
C LEU A 111 25.39 6.60 16.20
N ASN A 112 26.03 7.65 15.66
CA ASN A 112 27.27 7.52 14.87
C ASN A 112 28.52 8.14 15.53
N ASP A 113 28.41 8.71 16.74
CA ASP A 113 29.56 9.32 17.42
C ASP A 113 30.15 8.35 18.45
N LYS A 114 31.44 7.99 18.29
CA LYS A 114 32.14 7.00 19.13
C LYS A 114 32.51 7.52 20.53
N ASN A 115 32.18 8.78 20.85
CA ASN A 115 32.39 9.37 22.18
C ASN A 115 31.07 9.40 22.95
N ASP A 116 30.81 8.29 23.64
CA ASP A 116 29.60 8.01 24.43
C ASP A 116 29.48 8.94 25.65
N THR A 117 28.99 10.16 25.42
CA THR A 117 28.74 11.13 26.49
C THR A 117 27.23 11.20 26.74
N MET A 118 26.76 10.42 27.72
CA MET A 118 25.34 10.34 28.09
C MET A 118 24.88 11.70 28.61
N THR A 119 24.09 12.42 27.81
CA THR A 119 23.57 13.73 28.21
C THR A 119 22.25 13.53 28.94
N LEU A 120 22.19 13.92 30.22
CA LEU A 120 20.94 13.93 30.99
C LEU A 120 20.09 15.12 30.55
N ALA A 121 19.04 14.84 29.78
CA ALA A 121 18.06 15.83 29.39
C ALA A 121 16.79 15.67 30.25
N PRO A 122 16.11 16.78 30.60
CA PRO A 122 14.76 16.70 31.14
C PRO A 122 13.85 16.08 30.07
N TYR A 123 13.19 14.96 30.40
CA TYR A 123 12.10 14.44 29.58
C TYR A 123 10.81 15.15 29.97
N GLU A 124 10.20 15.84 29.00
CA GLU A 124 8.88 16.43 29.13
C GLU A 124 7.85 15.52 28.45
N PHE A 125 6.80 15.18 29.18
CA PHE A 125 5.76 14.32 28.65
C PHE A 125 4.69 15.15 27.94
N HIS A 126 4.57 14.98 26.62
CA HIS A 126 3.49 15.58 25.84
C HIS A 126 2.36 14.57 25.62
N GLN A 127 1.19 14.85 26.18
CA GLN A 127 0.02 13.97 26.08
C GLN A 127 -0.43 13.76 24.63
N GLU A 128 -0.28 14.76 23.76
CA GLU A 128 -0.70 14.68 22.35
C GLU A 128 0.14 13.68 21.55
N ASP A 129 1.44 13.56 21.82
CA ASP A 129 2.28 12.54 21.19
C ASP A 129 1.83 11.13 21.59
N GLY A 130 1.55 10.92 22.88
CA GLY A 130 1.00 9.65 23.37
C GLY A 130 -0.36 9.30 22.77
N ARG A 131 -1.21 10.30 22.49
CA ARG A 131 -2.50 10.09 21.81
C ARG A 131 -2.31 9.73 20.34
N ARG A 132 -1.38 10.41 19.65
CA ARG A 132 -1.04 10.11 18.25
C ARG A 132 -0.54 8.68 18.14
N ASP A 133 0.43 8.29 18.95
CA ASP A 133 1.05 6.96 18.90
C ASP A 133 0.04 5.86 19.30
N LEU A 134 -0.88 6.16 20.22
CA LEU A 134 -2.00 5.26 20.54
C LEU A 134 -2.95 5.07 19.35
N ALA A 135 -3.30 6.14 18.64
CA ALA A 135 -4.14 6.05 17.45
C ALA A 135 -3.43 5.25 16.34
N GLU A 136 -2.13 5.48 16.15
CA GLU A 136 -1.31 4.73 15.20
C GLU A 136 -1.22 3.26 15.54
N MET A 137 -1.01 2.91 16.81
CA MET A 137 -1.01 1.52 17.28
C MET A 137 -2.36 0.83 17.00
N ILE A 138 -3.48 1.54 17.24
CA ILE A 138 -4.82 1.01 16.96
C ILE A 138 -5.03 0.76 15.47
N ILE A 139 -4.56 1.66 14.61
CA ILE A 139 -4.66 1.52 13.15
C ILE A 139 -3.78 0.36 12.66
N LEU A 140 -2.50 0.35 13.06
CA LEU A 140 -1.49 -0.60 12.60
C LEU A 140 -1.83 -2.05 12.96
N HIS A 141 -2.43 -2.25 14.14
CA HIS A 141 -2.76 -3.58 14.65
C HIS A 141 -4.26 -3.89 14.61
N GLU A 142 -5.05 -3.04 13.95
CA GLU A 142 -6.50 -3.20 13.78
C GLU A 142 -7.23 -3.45 15.12
N TYR A 143 -6.77 -2.80 16.19
CA TYR A 143 -7.37 -3.01 17.50
C TYR A 143 -8.78 -2.41 17.56
N PRO A 144 -9.72 -3.04 18.31
CA PRO A 144 -10.98 -2.41 18.61
C PRO A 144 -10.75 -1.08 19.31
N ILE A 145 -11.40 0.00 18.84
CA ILE A 145 -11.28 1.35 19.45
C ILE A 145 -11.67 1.32 20.95
N SER A 146 -12.55 0.38 21.34
CA SER A 146 -12.95 0.16 22.74
C SER A 146 -11.81 -0.29 23.66
N MET A 147 -10.68 -0.75 23.13
CA MET A 147 -9.50 -1.17 23.91
C MET A 147 -9.07 -0.09 24.91
N VAL A 148 -9.17 1.19 24.54
CA VAL A 148 -8.80 2.33 25.41
C VAL A 148 -9.65 2.43 26.68
N GLU A 149 -10.80 1.77 26.71
CA GLU A 149 -11.71 1.75 27.85
C GLU A 149 -11.54 0.52 28.74
N HIS A 150 -10.80 -0.50 28.29
CA HIS A 150 -10.59 -1.72 29.05
C HIS A 150 -9.80 -1.41 30.33
N ILE A 151 -10.26 -1.97 31.46
CA ILE A 151 -9.68 -1.73 32.79
C ILE A 151 -8.18 -2.11 32.81
N GLY A 152 -7.84 -3.25 32.19
CA GLY A 152 -6.46 -3.71 32.09
C GLY A 152 -5.56 -2.73 31.32
N PHE A 153 -6.03 -2.20 30.18
CA PHE A 153 -5.27 -1.24 29.39
C PHE A 153 -5.08 0.09 30.14
N ARG A 154 -6.13 0.60 30.79
CA ARG A 154 -6.03 1.83 31.62
C ARG A 154 -5.05 1.67 32.78
N LYS A 155 -5.07 0.52 33.45
CA LYS A 155 -4.11 0.20 34.53
C LYS A 155 -2.69 0.13 33.99
N TYR A 156 -2.48 -0.61 32.89
CA TYR A 156 -1.18 -0.73 32.23
C TYR A 156 -0.61 0.64 31.83
N SER A 157 -1.41 1.45 31.14
CA SER A 157 -1.00 2.77 30.66
C SER A 157 -0.65 3.73 31.81
N LYS A 158 -1.44 3.72 32.90
CA LYS A 158 -1.15 4.52 34.10
C LYS A 158 0.13 4.09 34.81
N THR A 159 0.46 2.80 34.80
CA THR A 159 1.72 2.29 35.36
C THR A 159 2.93 2.75 34.54
N LEU A 160 2.81 2.76 33.22
CA LEU A 160 3.88 3.22 32.33
C LEU A 160 4.12 4.73 32.45
N GLN A 161 3.04 5.51 32.34
CA GLN A 161 3.07 6.97 32.39
C GLN A 161 1.84 7.50 33.14
N PRO A 162 1.97 7.79 34.45
CA PRO A 162 0.86 8.31 35.25
C PRO A 162 0.27 9.63 34.75
N GLY A 163 1.05 10.44 34.02
CA GLY A 163 0.60 11.71 33.43
C GLY A 163 -0.29 11.55 32.20
N PHE A 164 -0.32 10.37 31.56
CA PHE A 164 -1.13 10.13 30.38
C PHE A 164 -2.58 9.87 30.74
N LYS A 165 -3.46 10.81 30.40
CA LYS A 165 -4.90 10.61 30.52
C LYS A 165 -5.40 9.84 29.29
N VAL A 166 -5.61 8.54 29.48
CA VAL A 166 -6.12 7.65 28.42
C VAL A 166 -7.45 8.20 27.87
N PRO A 167 -7.55 8.46 26.55
CA PRO A 167 -8.73 9.06 25.93
C PRO A 167 -9.97 8.16 26.03
N SER A 168 -11.14 8.76 25.77
CA SER A 168 -12.38 8.00 25.54
C SER A 168 -12.40 7.40 24.14
N ARG A 169 -13.24 6.39 23.90
CA ARG A 169 -13.44 5.82 22.55
C ARG A 169 -13.80 6.89 21.51
N ASN A 170 -14.60 7.88 21.88
CA ASN A 170 -15.00 8.98 21.00
C ASN A 170 -13.84 9.92 20.69
N THR A 171 -13.00 10.20 21.69
CA THR A 171 -11.78 11.00 21.51
C THR A 171 -10.78 10.27 20.63
N THR A 172 -10.53 8.99 20.87
CA THR A 172 -9.65 8.15 20.04
C THR A 172 -10.15 8.08 18.60
N ARG A 173 -11.47 7.95 18.38
CA ARG A 173 -12.04 8.04 17.02
C ARG A 173 -11.74 9.38 16.36
N LYS A 174 -11.87 10.50 17.07
CA LYS A 174 -11.51 11.84 16.53
C LYS A 174 -10.01 11.92 16.21
N ASP A 175 -9.14 11.34 17.04
CA ASP A 175 -7.69 11.33 16.82
C ASP A 175 -7.33 10.51 15.57
N ILE A 176 -7.96 9.35 15.37
CA ILE A 176 -7.84 8.55 14.14
C ILE A 176 -8.28 9.37 12.91
N MET A 177 -9.42 10.06 12.99
CA MET A 177 -9.90 10.88 11.87
C MET A 177 -8.99 12.09 11.60
N LYS A 178 -8.42 12.72 12.63
CA LYS A 178 -7.43 13.79 12.46
C LYS A 178 -6.18 13.27 11.74
N ARG A 179 -5.74 12.05 12.08
CA ARG A 179 -4.63 11.39 11.39
C ARG A 179 -4.98 11.07 9.93
N TYR A 180 -6.20 10.61 9.67
CA TYR A 180 -6.68 10.40 8.30
C TYR A 180 -6.62 11.67 7.46
N GLU A 181 -7.13 12.81 7.94
CA GLU A 181 -7.08 14.07 7.18
C GLU A 181 -5.63 14.54 6.94
N LEU A 182 -4.74 14.35 7.91
CA LEU A 182 -3.31 14.65 7.74
C LEU A 182 -2.67 13.76 6.66
N GLU A 183 -2.90 12.45 6.70
CA GLU A 183 -2.37 11.53 5.69
C GLU A 183 -2.99 11.76 4.31
N LYS A 184 -4.26 12.15 4.25
CA LYS A 184 -4.94 12.52 3.02
C LYS A 184 -4.25 13.70 2.35
N GLU A 185 -3.91 14.74 3.11
CA GLU A 185 -3.17 15.90 2.59
C GLU A 185 -1.74 15.55 2.16
N ASN A 186 -1.07 14.64 2.90
CA ASN A 186 0.24 14.11 2.51
C ASN A 186 0.17 13.41 1.15
N VAL A 187 -0.80 12.51 0.96
CA VAL A 187 -1.02 11.81 -0.32
C VAL A 187 -1.40 12.79 -1.43
N ALA A 188 -2.26 13.78 -1.14
CA ALA A 188 -2.62 14.81 -2.11
C ALA A 188 -1.40 15.63 -2.55
N THR A 189 -0.50 15.94 -1.62
CA THR A 189 0.78 16.61 -1.92
C THR A 189 1.67 15.75 -2.81
N LEU A 190 1.76 14.44 -2.55
CA LEU A 190 2.53 13.50 -3.39
C LEU A 190 1.96 13.42 -4.81
N LEU A 191 0.65 13.28 -4.93
CA LEU A 191 -0.04 13.25 -6.23
C LEU A 191 0.18 14.56 -7.01
N ARG A 192 0.09 15.73 -6.35
CA ARG A 192 0.37 17.04 -6.96
C ARG A 192 1.81 17.16 -7.46
N LYS A 193 2.78 16.58 -6.74
CA LYS A 193 4.20 16.62 -7.11
C LYS A 193 4.59 15.67 -8.24
N ALA A 194 3.88 14.55 -8.39
CA ALA A 194 4.15 13.61 -9.47
C ALA A 194 3.95 14.31 -10.82
N LYS A 195 4.91 14.18 -11.74
CA LYS A 195 4.81 14.79 -13.08
C LYS A 195 4.06 13.91 -14.10
N GLY A 196 4.06 12.59 -13.88
CA GLY A 196 3.44 11.61 -14.77
C GLY A 196 1.92 11.54 -14.70
N LYS A 197 1.35 10.73 -15.60
CA LYS A 197 -0.05 10.28 -15.54
C LYS A 197 -0.25 9.29 -14.39
N ILE A 198 -1.49 9.18 -13.92
CA ILE A 198 -1.90 8.37 -12.77
C ILE A 198 -2.83 7.27 -13.26
N ALA A 199 -2.48 6.02 -12.97
CA ALA A 199 -3.34 4.87 -13.24
C ALA A 199 -4.20 4.59 -12.01
N LEU A 200 -5.43 4.13 -12.22
CA LEU A 200 -6.33 3.72 -11.14
C LEU A 200 -6.62 2.23 -11.24
N THR A 201 -6.78 1.59 -10.09
CA THR A 201 -7.43 0.29 -9.98
C THR A 201 -8.63 0.44 -9.08
N THR A 202 -9.76 -0.16 -9.43
CA THR A 202 -10.92 -0.21 -8.55
C THR A 202 -11.38 -1.64 -8.35
N ASP A 203 -11.72 -1.95 -7.10
CA ASP A 203 -12.31 -3.22 -6.71
C ASP A 203 -13.64 -2.95 -6.01
N MET A 204 -14.66 -3.72 -6.37
CA MET A 204 -16.00 -3.60 -5.85
C MET A 204 -16.46 -4.99 -5.40
N TRP A 205 -16.80 -5.11 -4.13
CA TRP A 205 -17.31 -6.37 -3.58
C TRP A 205 -18.52 -6.13 -2.69
N THR A 206 -19.34 -7.16 -2.56
CA THR A 206 -20.43 -7.18 -1.57
C THR A 206 -19.96 -7.97 -0.36
N ALA A 207 -19.97 -7.33 0.81
CA ALA A 207 -19.60 -7.98 2.06
C ALA A 207 -20.69 -8.98 2.49
N ASP A 208 -20.34 -10.26 2.63
CA ASP A 208 -21.30 -11.35 2.92
C ASP A 208 -22.08 -11.15 4.22
N ASN A 209 -21.42 -10.64 5.25
CA ASN A 209 -21.97 -10.47 6.58
C ASN A 209 -23.03 -9.36 6.68
N GLN A 210 -22.90 -8.31 5.87
CA GLN A 210 -23.75 -7.11 5.92
C GLN A 210 -24.58 -6.93 4.66
N ARG A 211 -24.32 -7.70 3.60
CA ARG A 211 -24.87 -7.54 2.25
C ARG A 211 -24.74 -6.11 1.72
N LYS A 212 -23.60 -5.48 2.03
CA LYS A 212 -23.27 -4.10 1.66
C LYS A 212 -22.17 -4.08 0.61
N GLY A 213 -22.35 -3.27 -0.43
CA GLY A 213 -21.35 -3.05 -1.46
C GLY A 213 -20.30 -2.04 -1.04
N TYR A 214 -19.03 -2.37 -1.21
CA TYR A 214 -17.91 -1.47 -0.96
C TYR A 214 -17.05 -1.35 -2.20
N MET A 215 -16.65 -0.12 -2.53
CA MET A 215 -15.72 0.20 -3.60
C MET A 215 -14.43 0.75 -3.00
N ALA A 216 -13.31 0.16 -3.38
CA ALA A 216 -11.98 0.71 -3.15
C ALA A 216 -11.46 1.30 -4.46
N VAL A 217 -10.82 2.47 -4.37
CA VAL A 217 -10.14 3.13 -5.48
C VAL A 217 -8.70 3.39 -5.05
N THR A 218 -7.77 2.81 -5.81
CA THR A 218 -6.34 2.91 -5.56
C THR A 218 -5.68 3.62 -6.73
N SER A 219 -4.88 4.65 -6.42
CA SER A 219 -4.04 5.35 -7.39
C SER A 219 -2.64 4.75 -7.43
N HIS A 220 -2.12 4.59 -8.63
CA HIS A 220 -0.77 4.11 -8.92
C HIS A 220 -0.04 5.15 -9.75
N PHE A 221 1.15 5.55 -9.29
CA PHE A 221 1.97 6.55 -9.95
C PHE A 221 3.44 6.38 -9.59
N ILE A 222 4.33 6.95 -10.41
CA ILE A 222 5.76 7.04 -10.12
C ILE A 222 6.02 8.41 -9.49
N ASP A 223 6.66 8.44 -8.33
CA ASP A 223 7.04 9.68 -7.66
C ASP A 223 8.34 10.27 -8.22
N ASN A 224 8.72 11.44 -7.73
CA ASN A 224 9.92 12.16 -8.19
C ASN A 224 11.23 11.46 -7.79
N THR A 225 11.16 10.44 -6.92
CA THR A 225 12.31 9.58 -6.57
C THR A 225 12.33 8.29 -7.40
N TRP A 226 11.57 8.24 -8.49
CA TRP A 226 11.42 7.09 -9.37
C TRP A 226 10.92 5.83 -8.65
N LYS A 227 10.15 6.00 -7.58
CA LYS A 227 9.53 4.89 -6.85
C LYS A 227 8.07 4.76 -7.24
N LEU A 228 7.66 3.52 -7.48
CA LEU A 228 6.25 3.18 -7.66
C LEU A 228 5.50 3.37 -6.33
N GLN A 229 4.49 4.22 -6.36
CA GLN A 229 3.58 4.48 -5.24
C GLN A 229 2.22 3.86 -5.55
N SER A 230 1.69 3.13 -4.56
CA SER A 230 0.31 2.64 -4.57
C SER A 230 -0.42 3.18 -3.34
N ARG A 231 -1.48 3.97 -3.56
CA ARG A 231 -2.20 4.67 -2.48
C ARG A 231 -3.71 4.50 -2.66
N ILE A 232 -4.37 3.99 -1.63
CA ILE A 232 -5.84 3.96 -1.59
C ILE A 232 -6.32 5.39 -1.38
N ILE A 233 -6.98 5.95 -2.39
CA ILE A 233 -7.50 7.33 -2.35
C ILE A 233 -8.95 7.37 -1.87
N ARG A 234 -9.67 6.26 -2.00
CA ARG A 234 -11.06 6.15 -1.56
C ARG A 234 -11.40 4.73 -1.17
N PHE A 235 -12.13 4.61 -0.06
CA PHE A 235 -12.84 3.41 0.34
C PHE A 235 -14.26 3.86 0.72
N LEU A 236 -15.25 3.46 -0.06
CA LEU A 236 -16.62 3.95 0.10
C LEU A 236 -17.64 2.82 0.14
N TYR A 237 -18.72 3.05 0.89
CA TYR A 237 -19.93 2.24 0.81
C TYR A 237 -20.76 2.73 -0.39
N VAL A 238 -21.13 1.81 -1.28
CA VAL A 238 -22.02 2.08 -2.40
C VAL A 238 -23.36 1.39 -2.14
N PRO A 239 -24.44 2.15 -1.86
CA PRO A 239 -25.78 1.59 -1.68
C PRO A 239 -26.25 0.85 -2.93
N ALA A 240 -27.10 -0.15 -2.75
CA ALA A 240 -27.80 -0.76 -3.87
C ALA A 240 -28.84 0.23 -4.45
N PRO A 241 -29.10 0.20 -5.77
CA PRO A 241 -28.62 -0.78 -6.75
C PRO A 241 -27.21 -0.46 -7.30
N HIS A 242 -26.41 -1.50 -7.56
CA HIS A 242 -25.09 -1.38 -8.19
C HIS A 242 -25.20 -1.35 -9.73
N THR A 243 -25.93 -0.37 -10.27
CA THR A 243 -26.01 -0.17 -11.72
C THR A 243 -24.75 0.53 -12.25
N ALA A 244 -24.54 0.50 -13.57
CA ALA A 244 -23.39 1.13 -14.21
C ALA A 244 -23.34 2.64 -13.92
N GLU A 245 -24.48 3.30 -13.87
CA GLU A 245 -24.61 4.75 -13.62
C GLU A 245 -24.19 5.09 -12.19
N VAL A 246 -24.70 4.34 -11.20
CA VAL A 246 -24.37 4.57 -9.77
C VAL A 246 -22.88 4.35 -9.52
N LEU A 247 -22.29 3.31 -10.12
CA LEU A 247 -20.86 3.05 -10.00
C LEU A 247 -20.03 4.10 -10.73
N ALA A 248 -20.48 4.57 -11.90
CA ALA A 248 -19.80 5.63 -12.65
C ALA A 248 -19.79 6.94 -11.86
N ASP A 249 -20.91 7.35 -11.29
CA ASP A 249 -21.01 8.55 -10.46
C ASP A 249 -20.09 8.45 -9.23
N ALA A 250 -20.11 7.30 -8.53
CA ALA A 250 -19.26 7.08 -7.37
C ALA A 250 -17.75 7.14 -7.70
N LEU A 251 -17.34 6.54 -8.83
CA LEU A 251 -15.96 6.58 -9.28
C LEU A 251 -15.57 7.98 -9.78
N LYS A 252 -16.45 8.66 -10.50
CA LYS A 252 -16.27 10.04 -10.96
C LYS A 252 -16.06 11.01 -9.79
N GLU A 253 -16.93 10.96 -8.78
CA GLU A 253 -16.78 11.77 -7.56
C GLU A 253 -15.45 11.48 -6.86
N SER A 254 -15.04 10.21 -6.83
CA SER A 254 -13.76 9.81 -6.26
C SER A 254 -12.59 10.44 -7.02
N ILE A 255 -12.61 10.41 -8.36
CA ILE A 255 -11.58 11.02 -9.22
C ILE A 255 -11.54 12.54 -9.04
N GLN A 256 -12.71 13.20 -9.07
CA GLN A 256 -12.82 14.65 -9.01
C GLN A 256 -12.45 15.19 -7.62
N SER A 257 -12.79 14.48 -6.54
CA SER A 257 -12.43 14.90 -5.17
C SER A 257 -10.91 14.96 -4.91
N TRP A 258 -10.12 14.31 -5.77
CA TRP A 258 -8.66 14.32 -5.75
C TRP A 258 -8.03 15.12 -6.91
N ASN A 259 -8.85 15.80 -7.74
CA ASN A 259 -8.42 16.56 -8.93
C ASN A 259 -7.57 15.73 -9.91
N LEU A 260 -7.99 14.48 -10.16
CA LEU A 260 -7.25 13.53 -11.00
C LEU A 260 -7.74 13.45 -12.45
N ASP A 261 -8.87 14.08 -12.76
CA ASP A 261 -9.60 14.01 -14.04
C ASP A 261 -8.74 14.31 -15.27
N LEU A 262 -7.81 15.27 -15.19
CA LEU A 262 -6.92 15.62 -16.31
C LEU A 262 -5.65 14.77 -16.40
N ARG A 263 -5.40 13.94 -15.39
CA ARG A 263 -4.13 13.24 -15.20
C ARG A 263 -4.25 11.72 -15.24
N LEU A 264 -5.43 11.19 -15.57
CA LEU A 264 -5.63 9.76 -15.74
C LEU A 264 -4.86 9.21 -16.95
N SER A 265 -4.24 8.05 -16.78
CA SER A 265 -3.77 7.20 -17.88
C SER A 265 -4.79 6.12 -18.21
N SER A 266 -5.08 5.26 -17.23
CA SER A 266 -5.96 4.10 -17.36
C SER A 266 -6.67 3.79 -16.05
N ILE A 267 -7.82 3.12 -16.15
CA ILE A 267 -8.56 2.58 -15.02
C ILE A 267 -8.67 1.07 -15.23
N THR A 268 -8.19 0.32 -14.24
CA THR A 268 -8.28 -1.14 -14.23
C THR A 268 -9.45 -1.59 -13.36
N VAL A 269 -10.36 -2.35 -13.95
CA VAL A 269 -11.54 -2.94 -13.31
C VAL A 269 -11.56 -4.46 -13.54
N ASP A 270 -12.35 -5.19 -12.75
CA ASP A 270 -12.63 -6.60 -13.04
C ASP A 270 -13.47 -6.76 -14.33
N ASN A 271 -13.64 -8.00 -14.80
CA ASN A 271 -14.36 -8.27 -16.05
C ASN A 271 -15.85 -8.50 -15.84
N CYS A 272 -16.48 -7.71 -14.98
CA CYS A 272 -17.92 -7.66 -14.85
C CYS A 272 -18.54 -6.82 -15.99
N SER A 273 -19.65 -7.28 -16.58
CA SER A 273 -20.35 -6.54 -17.64
C SER A 273 -20.86 -5.17 -17.19
N THR A 274 -21.21 -5.02 -15.91
CA THR A 274 -21.58 -3.71 -15.34
C THR A 274 -20.42 -2.73 -15.39
N ASN A 275 -19.18 -3.21 -15.21
CA ASN A 275 -17.99 -2.36 -15.29
C ASN A 275 -17.68 -1.94 -16.74
N ASP A 276 -17.95 -2.80 -17.73
CA ASP A 276 -17.85 -2.41 -19.14
C ASP A 276 -18.75 -1.21 -19.45
N ALA A 277 -20.02 -1.25 -19.02
CA ALA A 277 -20.96 -0.14 -19.20
C ALA A 277 -20.57 1.11 -18.40
N MET A 278 -20.10 0.95 -17.16
CA MET A 278 -19.59 2.04 -16.32
C MET A 278 -18.43 2.78 -17.01
N MET A 279 -17.49 2.03 -17.59
CA MET A 279 -16.33 2.61 -18.26
C MET A 279 -16.71 3.38 -19.53
N GLU A 280 -17.70 2.92 -20.29
CA GLU A 280 -18.23 3.67 -21.44
C GLU A 280 -18.91 4.98 -21.02
N ILE A 281 -19.65 4.99 -19.90
CA ILE A 281 -20.21 6.23 -19.33
C ILE A 281 -19.08 7.20 -18.97
N LEU A 282 -18.05 6.72 -18.26
CA LEU A 282 -16.93 7.57 -17.82
C LEU A 282 -16.11 8.13 -18.99
N LYS A 283 -15.92 7.37 -20.08
CA LYS A 283 -15.26 7.88 -21.30
C LYS A 283 -15.98 9.09 -21.89
N GLY A 284 -17.31 9.14 -21.81
CA GLY A 284 -18.10 10.27 -22.29
C GLY A 284 -18.08 11.49 -21.36
N VAL A 285 -17.72 11.30 -20.08
CA VAL A 285 -17.72 12.37 -19.06
C VAL A 285 -16.41 13.16 -19.06
N PHE A 286 -15.27 12.49 -19.25
CA PHE A 286 -13.97 13.16 -19.23
C PHE A 286 -13.62 13.74 -20.61
N PRO A 287 -13.04 14.96 -20.69
CA PRO A 287 -12.74 15.59 -21.97
C PRO A 287 -11.78 14.72 -22.82
N TYR A 288 -12.09 14.53 -24.11
CA TYR A 288 -11.29 13.71 -25.04
C TYR A 288 -9.79 14.06 -25.08
N GLY A 289 -9.42 15.33 -24.84
CA GLY A 289 -8.02 15.79 -24.83
C GLY A 289 -7.26 15.49 -23.52
N SER A 290 -7.96 15.02 -22.49
CA SER A 290 -7.35 14.72 -21.18
C SER A 290 -6.87 13.27 -21.06
N LEU A 291 -7.43 12.35 -21.86
CA LEU A 291 -7.15 10.92 -21.80
C LEU A 291 -6.00 10.52 -22.72
N LEU A 292 -5.18 9.58 -22.28
CA LEU A 292 -4.07 9.03 -23.07
C LEU A 292 -4.61 8.39 -24.35
N LEU A 293 -4.03 8.76 -25.49
CA LEU A 293 -4.42 8.33 -26.83
C LEU A 293 -5.94 8.42 -27.06
N ARG A 294 -6.55 9.53 -26.62
CA ARG A 294 -8.00 9.80 -26.75
C ARG A 294 -8.90 8.74 -26.07
N GLY A 295 -8.35 8.01 -25.10
CA GLY A 295 -9.08 7.01 -24.32
C GLY A 295 -8.95 5.57 -24.81
N ASP A 296 -8.06 5.29 -25.79
CA ASP A 296 -7.78 3.93 -26.28
C ASP A 296 -7.48 2.94 -25.13
N PHE A 297 -6.81 3.41 -24.07
CA PHE A 297 -6.39 2.61 -22.91
C PHE A 297 -7.11 3.01 -21.61
N PHE A 298 -8.20 3.77 -21.72
CA PHE A 298 -8.89 4.26 -20.53
C PHE A 298 -9.46 3.12 -19.66
N HIS A 299 -9.86 2.03 -20.29
CA HIS A 299 -10.34 0.82 -19.64
C HIS A 299 -9.34 -0.32 -19.82
N MET A 300 -8.71 -0.72 -18.71
CA MET A 300 -7.87 -1.90 -18.62
C MET A 300 -8.60 -3.02 -17.87
N ARG A 301 -8.49 -4.25 -18.37
CA ARG A 301 -9.11 -5.42 -17.74
C ARG A 301 -8.16 -6.03 -16.73
N CYS A 302 -8.69 -6.46 -15.58
CA CYS A 302 -7.89 -7.12 -14.55
C CYS A 302 -7.37 -8.49 -15.02
N CYS A 303 -6.06 -8.57 -15.21
CA CYS A 303 -5.32 -9.76 -15.62
C CYS A 303 -5.57 -10.98 -14.73
N ALA A 304 -5.51 -10.80 -13.40
CA ALA A 304 -5.77 -11.88 -12.45
C ALA A 304 -7.20 -12.41 -12.58
N HIS A 305 -8.17 -11.53 -12.86
CA HIS A 305 -9.55 -11.92 -13.08
C HIS A 305 -9.72 -12.64 -14.44
N ILE A 306 -9.00 -12.25 -15.49
CA ILE A 306 -9.00 -12.99 -16.77
C ILE A 306 -8.50 -14.41 -16.56
N LEU A 307 -7.37 -14.60 -15.88
CA LEU A 307 -6.83 -15.93 -15.57
C LEU A 307 -7.83 -16.77 -14.77
N ASN A 308 -8.51 -16.14 -13.81
CA ASN A 308 -9.57 -16.78 -13.05
C ASN A 308 -10.71 -17.30 -13.94
N LEU A 309 -11.18 -16.48 -14.88
CA LEU A 309 -12.24 -16.90 -15.82
C LEU A 309 -11.77 -18.03 -16.75
N ILE A 310 -10.55 -17.95 -17.28
CA ILE A 310 -9.98 -18.98 -18.17
C ILE A 310 -9.96 -20.34 -17.46
N VAL A 311 -9.38 -20.39 -16.26
CA VAL A 311 -9.22 -21.66 -15.53
C VAL A 311 -10.57 -22.18 -15.01
N GLN A 312 -11.47 -21.31 -14.55
CA GLN A 312 -12.79 -21.75 -14.09
C GLN A 312 -13.63 -22.36 -15.22
N ASP A 313 -13.61 -21.76 -16.41
CA ASP A 313 -14.32 -22.32 -17.58
C ASP A 313 -13.76 -23.71 -17.93
N GLY A 314 -12.43 -23.84 -17.96
CA GLY A 314 -11.77 -25.13 -18.21
C GLY A 314 -12.11 -26.20 -17.16
N LEU A 315 -12.02 -25.87 -15.87
CA LEU A 315 -12.34 -26.81 -14.78
C LEU A 315 -13.82 -27.23 -14.78
N SER A 316 -14.72 -26.28 -15.00
CA SER A 316 -16.17 -26.52 -14.97
C SER A 316 -16.63 -27.46 -16.07
N ALA A 317 -15.99 -27.40 -17.24
CA ALA A 317 -16.32 -28.24 -18.38
C ALA A 317 -15.87 -29.70 -18.23
N VAL A 318 -14.82 -29.96 -17.42
CA VAL A 318 -14.11 -31.25 -17.48
C VAL A 318 -14.16 -32.04 -16.17
N VAL A 319 -14.12 -31.36 -15.02
CA VAL A 319 -14.02 -32.03 -13.70
C VAL A 319 -14.99 -31.48 -12.65
N SER A 320 -16.04 -30.77 -13.06
CA SER A 320 -17.02 -30.19 -12.13
C SER A 320 -17.53 -31.20 -11.08
N ASN A 321 -17.87 -32.41 -11.49
CA ASN A 321 -18.34 -33.46 -10.58
C ASN A 321 -17.25 -33.98 -9.62
N GLY A 322 -16.04 -34.20 -10.10
CA GLY A 322 -14.92 -34.67 -9.27
C GLY A 322 -14.45 -33.61 -8.27
N VAL A 323 -14.33 -32.36 -8.72
CA VAL A 323 -14.04 -31.20 -7.86
C VAL A 323 -15.12 -31.03 -6.81
N GLN A 324 -16.40 -31.17 -7.17
CA GLN A 324 -17.50 -31.07 -6.20
C GLN A 324 -17.45 -32.18 -5.16
N ARG A 325 -17.15 -33.43 -5.55
CA ARG A 325 -16.96 -34.54 -4.60
C ARG A 325 -15.81 -34.29 -3.63
N ILE A 326 -14.67 -33.80 -4.12
CA ILE A 326 -13.53 -33.44 -3.25
C ILE A 326 -13.92 -32.30 -2.31
N ARG A 327 -14.59 -31.26 -2.82
CA ARG A 327 -15.09 -30.15 -2.01
C ARG A 327 -16.04 -30.62 -0.91
N ASP A 328 -17.01 -31.47 -1.22
CA ASP A 328 -17.96 -32.03 -0.25
C ASP A 328 -17.23 -32.86 0.82
N SER A 329 -16.17 -33.56 0.42
CA SER A 329 -15.31 -34.32 1.33
C SER A 329 -14.53 -33.41 2.29
N VAL A 330 -13.94 -32.33 1.77
CA VAL A 330 -13.26 -31.31 2.57
C VAL A 330 -14.24 -30.69 3.56
N VAL A 331 -15.41 -30.26 3.12
CA VAL A 331 -16.48 -29.74 4.00
C VAL A 331 -16.85 -30.77 5.07
N PHE A 332 -17.06 -32.03 4.69
CA PHE A 332 -17.45 -33.07 5.63
C PHE A 332 -16.43 -33.25 6.77
N TRP A 333 -15.14 -33.35 6.44
CA TRP A 333 -14.07 -33.60 7.41
C TRP A 333 -13.68 -32.35 8.22
N THR A 334 -13.93 -31.16 7.69
CA THR A 334 -13.65 -29.89 8.38
C THR A 334 -14.84 -29.33 9.18
N ALA A 335 -16.04 -29.91 9.05
CA ALA A 335 -17.26 -29.40 9.68
C ALA A 335 -17.28 -29.42 11.22
N SER A 336 -16.41 -30.17 11.89
CA SER A 336 -16.36 -30.23 13.36
C SER A 336 -15.00 -30.66 13.87
N ASP A 337 -14.63 -30.20 15.07
CA ASP A 337 -13.35 -30.55 15.71
C ASP A 337 -13.14 -32.06 15.83
N LYS A 338 -14.19 -32.81 16.14
CA LYS A 338 -14.13 -34.27 16.22
C LYS A 338 -13.75 -34.92 14.89
N ARG A 339 -14.25 -34.39 13.78
CA ARG A 339 -13.94 -34.90 12.43
C ARG A 339 -12.54 -34.46 11.99
N VAL A 340 -12.14 -33.23 12.30
CA VAL A 340 -10.79 -32.72 12.04
C VAL A 340 -9.76 -33.58 12.78
N GLN A 341 -9.92 -33.80 14.08
CA GLN A 341 -9.01 -34.63 14.87
C GLN A 341 -8.92 -36.06 14.32
N ARG A 342 -10.06 -36.64 13.90
CA ARG A 342 -10.06 -37.99 13.30
C ARG A 342 -9.34 -38.01 11.95
N PHE A 343 -9.53 -37.00 11.12
CA PHE A 343 -8.81 -36.87 9.85
C PHE A 343 -7.29 -36.75 10.11
N GLU A 344 -6.89 -35.85 11.00
CA GLU A 344 -5.48 -35.62 11.36
C GLU A 344 -4.82 -36.88 11.96
N GLN A 345 -5.54 -37.66 12.77
CA GLN A 345 -5.03 -38.92 13.32
C GLN A 345 -4.72 -39.95 12.23
N VAL A 346 -5.61 -40.10 11.25
CA VAL A 346 -5.40 -41.03 10.13
C VAL A 346 -4.34 -40.49 9.17
N ALA A 347 -4.32 -39.19 8.91
CA ALA A 347 -3.30 -38.53 8.10
C ALA A 347 -1.90 -38.73 8.67
N LYS A 348 -1.72 -38.60 9.98
CA LYS A 348 -0.42 -38.88 10.65
C LYS A 348 0.06 -40.32 10.51
N GLN A 349 -0.86 -41.28 10.29
CA GLN A 349 -0.51 -42.70 10.14
C GLN A 349 -0.16 -43.05 8.69
N ILE A 350 -0.86 -42.46 7.72
CA ILE A 350 -0.77 -42.82 6.30
C ILE A 350 0.18 -41.90 5.53
N THR A 351 0.19 -40.62 5.88
CA THR A 351 0.87 -39.54 5.12
C THR A 351 1.61 -38.61 6.10
N PRO A 352 2.55 -39.14 6.91
CA PRO A 352 3.22 -38.37 7.98
C PRO A 352 4.04 -37.18 7.47
N GLU A 353 4.49 -37.23 6.21
CA GLU A 353 5.24 -36.18 5.54
C GLU A 353 4.41 -34.93 5.18
N CYS A 354 3.09 -35.06 5.07
CA CYS A 354 2.21 -33.94 4.74
C CYS A 354 1.70 -33.27 6.02
N SER A 355 2.07 -32.01 6.24
CA SER A 355 1.63 -31.21 7.40
C SER A 355 0.57 -30.16 7.06
N ARG A 356 0.16 -30.08 5.78
CA ARG A 356 -0.77 -29.05 5.29
C ARG A 356 -2.19 -29.35 5.77
N LYS A 357 -2.90 -28.34 6.27
CA LYS A 357 -4.30 -28.48 6.69
C LYS A 357 -5.23 -28.48 5.47
N LEU A 358 -6.30 -29.26 5.53
CA LEU A 358 -7.40 -29.14 4.57
C LEU A 358 -8.01 -27.74 4.67
N ALA A 359 -8.16 -27.08 3.53
CA ALA A 359 -8.79 -25.77 3.43
C ALA A 359 -9.90 -25.84 2.37
N LEU A 360 -11.07 -25.29 2.70
CA LEU A 360 -12.17 -25.16 1.76
C LEU A 360 -11.85 -24.02 0.77
N ASP A 361 -12.14 -24.25 -0.50
CA ASP A 361 -11.91 -23.24 -1.52
C ASP A 361 -12.96 -22.12 -1.52
N CYS A 362 -12.56 -20.96 -2.03
CA CYS A 362 -13.46 -19.89 -2.43
C CYS A 362 -13.91 -20.15 -3.87
N LYS A 363 -15.18 -20.50 -4.08
CA LYS A 363 -15.73 -20.90 -5.39
C LYS A 363 -15.49 -19.90 -6.51
N THR A 364 -15.36 -18.61 -6.19
CA THR A 364 -15.14 -17.53 -7.16
C THR A 364 -13.66 -17.30 -7.47
N ARG A 365 -12.73 -17.99 -6.79
CA ARG A 365 -11.27 -17.86 -6.92
C ARG A 365 -10.62 -19.20 -7.21
N TRP A 366 -10.24 -19.39 -8.47
CA TRP A 366 -9.71 -20.64 -8.99
C TRP A 366 -8.42 -21.10 -8.29
N ASN A 367 -7.56 -20.17 -7.86
CA ASN A 367 -6.31 -20.47 -7.17
C ASN A 367 -6.57 -21.14 -5.81
N SER A 368 -7.63 -20.75 -5.11
CA SER A 368 -8.04 -21.42 -3.88
C SER A 368 -8.60 -22.83 -4.17
N THR A 369 -9.28 -23.03 -5.31
CA THR A 369 -9.69 -24.36 -5.78
C THR A 369 -8.47 -25.22 -6.09
N TYR A 370 -7.46 -24.67 -6.78
CA TYR A 370 -6.20 -25.36 -7.05
C TYR A 370 -5.48 -25.77 -5.75
N GLU A 371 -5.38 -24.89 -4.77
CA GLU A 371 -4.78 -25.20 -3.47
C GLU A 371 -5.53 -26.31 -2.73
N MET A 372 -6.87 -26.24 -2.70
CA MET A 372 -7.71 -27.29 -2.12
C MET A 372 -7.46 -28.64 -2.80
N LEU A 373 -7.46 -28.67 -4.14
CA LEU A 373 -7.24 -29.89 -4.91
C LEU A 373 -5.82 -30.44 -4.70
N SER A 374 -4.80 -29.60 -4.76
CA SER A 374 -3.40 -29.97 -4.53
C SER A 374 -3.21 -30.60 -3.14
N ILE A 375 -3.75 -29.98 -2.09
CA ILE A 375 -3.68 -30.53 -0.72
C ILE A 375 -4.49 -31.83 -0.62
N ALA A 376 -5.71 -31.86 -1.16
CA ALA A 376 -6.57 -33.02 -1.09
C ALA A 376 -5.96 -34.25 -1.78
N THR A 377 -5.30 -34.05 -2.92
CA THR A 377 -4.59 -35.11 -3.66
C THR A 377 -3.47 -35.72 -2.83
N SER A 378 -2.72 -34.92 -2.05
CA SER A 378 -1.71 -35.43 -1.12
C SER A 378 -2.31 -36.35 -0.05
N TYR A 379 -3.59 -36.21 0.28
CA TYR A 379 -4.31 -37.03 1.25
C TYR A 379 -5.26 -38.07 0.62
N LYS A 380 -5.09 -38.40 -0.67
CA LYS A 380 -5.93 -39.36 -1.40
C LYS A 380 -6.17 -40.66 -0.62
N GLU A 381 -5.12 -41.30 -0.14
CA GLU A 381 -5.21 -42.57 0.61
C GLU A 381 -5.95 -42.41 1.94
N VAL A 382 -5.81 -41.25 2.60
CA VAL A 382 -6.55 -40.93 3.83
C VAL A 382 -8.05 -40.87 3.55
N PHE A 383 -8.48 -40.24 2.46
CA PHE A 383 -9.89 -40.19 2.06
C PHE A 383 -10.45 -41.59 1.75
N VAL A 384 -9.66 -42.47 1.12
CA VAL A 384 -10.04 -43.85 0.82
C VAL A 384 -10.21 -44.67 2.11
N VAL A 385 -9.27 -44.59 3.05
CA VAL A 385 -9.37 -45.32 4.33
C VAL A 385 -10.54 -44.80 5.16
N LEU A 386 -10.77 -43.49 5.16
CA LEU A 386 -11.86 -42.88 5.91
C LEU A 386 -13.25 -43.20 5.33
N SER A 387 -13.38 -43.39 4.02
CA SER A 387 -14.64 -43.82 3.39
C SER A 387 -15.02 -45.25 3.78
N ALA A 388 -14.05 -46.16 3.86
CA ALA A 388 -14.27 -47.53 4.32
C ALA A 388 -14.68 -47.61 5.81
N ARG A 389 -14.25 -46.64 6.63
CA ARG A 389 -14.44 -46.64 8.09
C ARG A 389 -15.60 -45.78 8.59
N ASN A 390 -16.30 -45.05 7.72
CA ASN A 390 -17.33 -44.09 8.14
C ASN A 390 -18.57 -44.11 7.24
N ASN A 391 -19.62 -44.78 7.70
CA ASN A 391 -20.91 -44.90 6.99
C ASN A 391 -21.64 -43.56 6.77
N LEU A 392 -21.26 -42.49 7.49
CA LEU A 392 -21.83 -41.14 7.32
C LEU A 392 -21.15 -40.35 6.20
N TYR A 393 -19.96 -40.77 5.75
CA TYR A 393 -19.23 -40.13 4.65
C TYR A 393 -19.77 -40.66 3.32
N LYS A 394 -20.85 -40.04 2.86
CA LYS A 394 -21.56 -40.39 1.63
C LYS A 394 -20.92 -39.64 0.47
N ASN A 395 -20.68 -40.34 -0.64
CA ASN A 395 -20.13 -39.81 -1.90
C ASN A 395 -18.62 -39.42 -1.87
N PRO A 396 -17.71 -40.34 -1.49
CA PRO A 396 -16.28 -40.09 -1.58
C PRO A 396 -15.82 -39.93 -3.05
N PRO A 397 -14.71 -39.22 -3.31
CA PRO A 397 -14.14 -39.12 -4.65
C PRO A 397 -13.70 -40.50 -5.16
N THR A 398 -13.98 -40.76 -6.43
CA THR A 398 -13.66 -42.04 -7.07
C THR A 398 -12.19 -42.11 -7.50
N PRO A 399 -11.63 -43.30 -7.77
CA PRO A 399 -10.27 -43.42 -8.31
C PRO A 399 -10.05 -42.60 -9.59
N GLU A 400 -11.06 -42.57 -10.47
CA GLU A 400 -11.05 -41.79 -11.72
C GLU A 400 -11.03 -40.28 -11.45
N ASP A 401 -11.70 -39.80 -10.39
CA ASP A 401 -11.66 -38.39 -10.00
C ASP A 401 -10.25 -37.96 -9.60
N TRP A 402 -9.59 -38.80 -8.79
CA TRP A 402 -8.24 -38.52 -8.34
C TRP A 402 -7.26 -38.48 -9.51
N GLU A 403 -7.34 -39.44 -10.44
CA GLU A 403 -6.49 -39.46 -11.63
C GLU A 403 -6.66 -38.19 -12.47
N LYS A 404 -7.91 -37.79 -12.76
CA LYS A 404 -8.20 -36.57 -13.54
C LYS A 404 -7.73 -35.31 -12.82
N VAL A 405 -8.00 -35.19 -11.53
CA VAL A 405 -7.64 -34.01 -10.73
C VAL A 405 -6.13 -33.89 -10.59
N GLU A 406 -5.42 -34.99 -10.33
CA GLU A 406 -3.96 -35.02 -10.26
C GLU A 406 -3.36 -34.52 -11.58
N LYS A 407 -3.81 -35.07 -12.71
CA LYS A 407 -3.31 -34.66 -14.03
C LYS A 407 -3.63 -33.21 -14.35
N ILE A 408 -4.83 -32.73 -14.03
CA ILE A 408 -5.20 -31.33 -14.25
C ILE A 408 -4.40 -30.38 -13.35
N CYS A 409 -4.18 -30.75 -12.09
CA CYS A 409 -3.35 -29.96 -11.17
C CYS A 409 -1.92 -29.80 -11.68
N GLU A 410 -1.31 -30.85 -12.24
CA GLU A 410 0.02 -30.74 -12.89
C GLU A 410 0.04 -29.65 -13.99
N HIS A 411 -1.01 -29.61 -14.82
CA HIS A 411 -1.11 -28.61 -15.89
C HIS A 411 -1.37 -27.21 -15.34
N LEU A 412 -2.27 -27.08 -14.35
CA LEU A 412 -2.65 -25.79 -13.77
C LEU A 412 -1.61 -25.17 -12.84
N GLU A 413 -0.56 -25.92 -12.45
CA GLU A 413 0.53 -25.39 -11.61
C GLU A 413 1.16 -24.12 -12.22
N VAL A 414 1.37 -24.09 -13.54
CA VAL A 414 1.93 -22.91 -14.24
C VAL A 414 1.01 -21.69 -14.12
N PHE A 415 -0.31 -21.88 -14.15
CA PHE A 415 -1.27 -20.81 -13.94
C PHE A 415 -1.22 -20.31 -12.49
N SER A 416 -0.98 -21.20 -11.53
CA SER A 416 -0.98 -20.86 -10.10
C SER A 416 0.24 -20.01 -9.79
N LYS A 417 1.41 -20.41 -10.29
CA LYS A 417 2.66 -19.63 -10.20
C LYS A 417 2.51 -18.25 -10.84
N THR A 418 1.92 -18.19 -12.04
CA THR A 418 1.69 -16.91 -12.74
C THR A 418 0.71 -16.01 -11.99
N THR A 419 -0.39 -16.55 -11.46
CA THR A 419 -1.38 -15.77 -10.70
C THR A 419 -0.78 -15.21 -9.41
N LEU A 420 0.05 -15.99 -8.71
CA LEU A 420 0.77 -15.52 -7.54
C LEU A 420 1.73 -14.37 -7.90
N SER A 421 2.41 -14.46 -9.04
CA SER A 421 3.27 -13.38 -9.56
C SER A 421 2.50 -12.12 -9.97
N PHE A 422 1.23 -12.22 -10.36
CA PHE A 422 0.42 -11.04 -10.65
C PHE A 422 -0.24 -10.42 -9.41
N SER A 423 -0.27 -11.17 -8.30
CA SER A 423 -0.84 -10.72 -7.04
C SER A 423 0.15 -9.93 -6.18
N GLY A 424 1.39 -9.71 -6.65
CA GLY A 424 2.40 -8.93 -5.94
C GLY A 424 2.08 -7.44 -5.92
N THR A 425 2.28 -6.80 -4.77
CA THR A 425 2.01 -5.37 -4.55
C THR A 425 3.26 -4.49 -4.52
N ASN A 426 4.45 -5.09 -4.47
CA ASN A 426 5.71 -4.40 -4.17
C ASN A 426 6.64 -4.25 -5.37
N TYR A 427 6.21 -4.64 -6.57
CA TYR A 427 7.01 -4.54 -7.80
C TYR A 427 6.12 -4.19 -9.00
N PRO A 428 6.68 -3.59 -10.06
CA PRO A 428 5.97 -3.39 -11.31
C PRO A 428 5.54 -4.75 -11.91
N THR A 429 4.25 -4.94 -12.11
CA THR A 429 3.70 -6.18 -12.68
C THR A 429 3.50 -6.11 -14.20
N ALA A 430 3.45 -4.90 -14.77
CA ALA A 430 3.11 -4.69 -16.17
C ALA A 430 4.16 -5.27 -17.15
N ASN A 431 5.46 -5.07 -16.90
CA ASN A 431 6.52 -5.62 -17.75
C ASN A 431 6.65 -7.14 -17.65
N LEU A 432 6.27 -7.74 -16.50
CA LEU A 432 6.26 -9.18 -16.26
C LEU A 432 5.02 -9.88 -16.83
N TYR A 433 3.97 -9.13 -17.17
CA TYR A 433 2.68 -9.68 -17.57
C TYR A 433 2.74 -10.38 -18.92
N PHE A 434 3.21 -9.66 -19.95
CA PHE A 434 3.23 -10.14 -21.33
C PHE A 434 3.97 -11.48 -21.49
N PRO A 435 5.24 -11.64 -21.04
CA PRO A 435 5.94 -12.92 -21.18
C PRO A 435 5.22 -14.07 -20.50
N LYS A 436 4.67 -13.85 -19.30
CA LYS A 436 3.94 -14.90 -18.55
C LYS A 436 2.67 -15.32 -19.28
N ILE A 437 1.90 -14.38 -19.83
CA ILE A 437 0.68 -14.68 -20.58
C ILE A 437 0.97 -15.39 -21.91
N CYS A 438 2.05 -15.01 -22.60
CA CYS A 438 2.49 -15.71 -23.80
C CYS A 438 2.91 -17.16 -23.47
N ALA A 439 3.67 -17.36 -22.39
CA ALA A 439 4.04 -18.70 -21.93
C ALA A 439 2.81 -19.55 -21.57
N LEU A 440 1.79 -18.97 -20.92
CA LEU A 440 0.54 -19.68 -20.63
C LEU A 440 -0.21 -20.08 -21.91
N ARG A 441 -0.21 -19.23 -22.95
CA ARG A 441 -0.80 -19.58 -24.24
C ARG A 441 -0.09 -20.75 -24.90
N ILE A 442 1.24 -20.70 -24.95
CA ILE A 442 2.06 -21.79 -25.51
C ILE A 442 1.78 -23.08 -24.74
N ALA A 443 1.69 -23.02 -23.40
CA ALA A 443 1.32 -24.17 -22.58
C ALA A 443 -0.06 -24.72 -22.95
N ILE A 444 -1.12 -23.89 -23.00
CA ILE A 444 -2.46 -24.32 -23.40
C ILE A 444 -2.44 -24.97 -24.79
N SER A 445 -1.75 -24.36 -25.76
CA SER A 445 -1.63 -24.91 -27.11
C SER A 445 -0.96 -26.28 -27.12
N GLY A 446 0.08 -26.48 -26.30
CA GLY A 446 0.70 -27.80 -26.13
C GLY A 446 -0.25 -28.84 -25.53
N TRP A 447 -1.16 -28.42 -24.65
CA TRP A 447 -2.13 -29.33 -24.02
C TRP A 447 -3.20 -29.85 -24.98
N LEU A 448 -3.40 -29.19 -26.12
CA LEU A 448 -4.25 -29.70 -27.21
C LEU A 448 -3.71 -30.99 -27.83
N LEU A 449 -2.41 -31.27 -27.68
CA LEU A 449 -1.75 -32.49 -28.14
C LEU A 449 -1.72 -33.59 -27.07
N SER A 450 -2.33 -33.36 -25.89
CA SER A 450 -2.33 -34.32 -24.79
C SER A 450 -3.01 -35.64 -25.21
N PRO A 451 -2.50 -36.81 -24.75
CA PRO A 451 -3.16 -38.10 -25.01
C PRO A 451 -4.53 -38.18 -24.33
N HIS A 452 -4.75 -37.41 -23.26
CA HIS A 452 -5.98 -37.42 -22.48
C HIS A 452 -7.04 -36.50 -23.07
N ASP A 453 -8.18 -37.08 -23.47
CA ASP A 453 -9.29 -36.34 -24.11
C ASP A 453 -9.84 -35.20 -23.23
N TYR A 454 -9.90 -35.43 -21.92
CA TYR A 454 -10.37 -34.45 -20.95
C TYR A 454 -9.42 -33.24 -20.85
N VAL A 455 -8.11 -33.45 -20.99
CA VAL A 455 -7.11 -32.36 -21.02
C VAL A 455 -7.25 -31.55 -22.31
N ARG A 456 -7.42 -32.20 -23.46
CA ARG A 456 -7.62 -31.50 -24.74
C ARG A 456 -8.88 -30.63 -24.72
N LYS A 457 -9.99 -31.15 -24.20
CA LYS A 457 -11.24 -30.39 -24.03
C LYS A 457 -11.07 -29.19 -23.10
N MET A 458 -10.35 -29.36 -21.99
CA MET A 458 -10.03 -28.25 -21.09
C MET A 458 -9.21 -27.18 -21.81
N ALA A 459 -8.18 -27.59 -22.53
CA ALA A 459 -7.28 -26.69 -23.26
C ALA A 459 -8.01 -25.91 -24.35
N ASP A 460 -8.88 -26.55 -25.13
CA ASP A 460 -9.68 -25.88 -26.18
C ASP A 460 -10.56 -24.76 -25.58
N ILE A 461 -11.29 -25.06 -24.51
CA ILE A 461 -12.16 -24.08 -23.83
C ILE A 461 -11.32 -22.93 -23.23
N MET A 462 -10.21 -23.27 -22.58
CA MET A 462 -9.29 -22.27 -22.04
C MET A 462 -8.70 -21.38 -23.14
N LEU A 463 -8.34 -21.94 -24.30
CA LEU A 463 -7.79 -21.20 -25.43
C LEU A 463 -8.81 -20.26 -26.05
N GLN A 464 -10.06 -20.71 -26.22
CA GLN A 464 -11.15 -19.85 -26.71
C GLN A 464 -11.38 -18.66 -25.77
N LYS A 465 -11.41 -18.91 -24.46
CA LYS A 465 -11.55 -17.84 -23.45
C LYS A 465 -10.34 -16.91 -23.43
N TYR A 466 -9.13 -17.45 -23.60
CA TYR A 466 -7.90 -16.66 -23.73
C TYR A 466 -7.98 -15.71 -24.93
N ASN A 467 -8.32 -16.24 -26.12
CA ASN A 467 -8.39 -15.46 -27.36
C ASN A 467 -9.40 -14.30 -27.25
N LYS A 468 -10.53 -14.52 -26.56
CA LYS A 468 -11.52 -13.47 -26.29
C LYS A 468 -10.93 -12.25 -25.60
N TYR A 469 -9.99 -12.44 -24.66
CA TYR A 469 -9.41 -11.35 -23.89
C TYR A 469 -8.05 -10.86 -24.43
N TRP A 470 -7.36 -11.65 -25.25
CA TRP A 470 -6.04 -11.33 -25.79
C TRP A 470 -5.96 -9.94 -26.42
N ALA A 471 -6.87 -9.64 -27.37
CA ALA A 471 -6.89 -8.36 -28.09
C ALA A 471 -7.07 -7.14 -27.17
N SER A 472 -7.71 -7.32 -26.01
CA SER A 472 -7.97 -6.24 -25.05
C SER A 472 -6.80 -5.95 -24.11
N VAL A 473 -5.80 -6.84 -24.02
CA VAL A 473 -4.74 -6.74 -22.99
C VAL A 473 -3.33 -6.73 -23.58
N ASN A 474 -3.14 -7.21 -24.80
CA ASN A 474 -1.81 -7.38 -25.38
C ASN A 474 -1.06 -6.06 -25.71
N GLY A 475 -1.77 -4.97 -26.03
CA GLY A 475 -1.17 -3.73 -26.55
C GLY A 475 -0.29 -3.01 -25.53
N LEU A 476 -0.89 -2.41 -24.49
CA LEU A 476 -0.14 -1.64 -23.48
C LEU A 476 0.85 -2.53 -22.70
N MET A 477 0.52 -3.80 -22.51
CA MET A 477 1.42 -4.75 -21.84
C MET A 477 2.63 -5.12 -22.70
N GLY A 478 2.44 -5.25 -24.02
CA GLY A 478 3.56 -5.38 -24.96
C GLY A 478 4.47 -4.16 -24.90
N VAL A 479 3.90 -2.95 -24.93
CA VAL A 479 4.67 -1.70 -24.75
C VAL A 479 5.45 -1.71 -23.43
N ALA A 480 4.81 -2.10 -22.32
CA ALA A 480 5.50 -2.18 -21.02
C ALA A 480 6.68 -3.17 -21.02
N THR A 481 6.59 -4.25 -21.79
CA THR A 481 7.69 -5.21 -21.97
C THR A 481 8.81 -4.67 -22.86
N ILE A 482 8.48 -3.90 -23.90
CA ILE A 482 9.49 -3.24 -24.74
C ILE A 482 10.31 -2.24 -23.94
N LEU A 483 9.65 -1.48 -23.06
CA LEU A 483 10.31 -0.49 -22.21
C LEU A 483 11.20 -1.12 -21.12
N ASP A 484 11.23 -2.45 -21.00
CA ASP A 484 12.21 -3.16 -20.18
C ASP A 484 13.52 -3.30 -20.98
N PRO A 485 14.62 -2.63 -20.58
CA PRO A 485 15.87 -2.61 -21.36
C PRO A 485 16.48 -4.00 -21.61
N ARG A 486 16.12 -4.98 -20.78
CA ARG A 486 16.58 -6.38 -20.89
C ARG A 486 15.92 -7.13 -22.05
N TYR A 487 14.75 -6.68 -22.50
CA TYR A 487 13.89 -7.41 -23.42
C TYR A 487 13.73 -6.70 -24.76
N LYS A 488 13.50 -5.38 -24.74
CA LYS A 488 13.26 -4.55 -25.92
C LYS A 488 12.19 -5.19 -26.84
N MET A 489 12.31 -4.99 -28.15
CA MET A 489 11.45 -5.65 -29.15
C MET A 489 11.71 -7.16 -29.29
N ALA A 490 12.92 -7.61 -28.96
CA ALA A 490 13.32 -8.99 -29.21
C ALA A 490 12.40 -10.00 -28.50
N LEU A 491 11.99 -9.71 -27.26
CA LEU A 491 11.11 -10.60 -26.50
C LEU A 491 9.71 -10.70 -27.13
N ILE A 492 9.18 -9.60 -27.68
CA ILE A 492 7.89 -9.63 -28.38
C ILE A 492 8.00 -10.47 -29.64
N ARG A 493 9.03 -10.24 -30.46
CA ARG A 493 9.26 -11.01 -31.69
C ARG A 493 9.39 -12.50 -31.38
N PHE A 494 10.16 -12.86 -30.36
CA PHE A 494 10.31 -14.25 -29.91
C PHE A 494 8.97 -14.94 -29.59
N TYR A 495 8.13 -14.31 -28.76
CA TYR A 495 6.84 -14.92 -28.39
C TYR A 495 5.85 -14.93 -29.54
N PHE A 496 5.79 -13.87 -30.36
CA PHE A 496 4.88 -13.81 -31.48
C PHE A 496 5.23 -14.83 -32.57
N ALA A 497 6.51 -15.07 -32.83
CA ALA A 497 6.95 -16.12 -33.76
C ALA A 497 6.54 -17.54 -33.30
N LYS A 498 6.37 -17.77 -32.00
CA LYS A 498 5.88 -19.04 -31.44
C LYS A 498 4.35 -19.14 -31.39
N ILE A 499 3.65 -18.02 -31.46
CA ILE A 499 2.21 -17.92 -31.21
C ILE A 499 1.40 -17.76 -32.50
N PHE A 500 1.93 -17.02 -33.46
CA PHE A 500 1.30 -16.64 -34.71
C PHE A 500 2.01 -17.29 -35.89
N ASP A 501 1.31 -17.36 -37.03
CA ASP A 501 1.95 -17.66 -38.30
C ASP A 501 2.71 -16.44 -38.84
N GLU A 502 3.47 -16.61 -39.92
CA GLU A 502 4.32 -15.54 -40.46
C GLU A 502 3.53 -14.28 -40.85
N HIS A 503 2.28 -14.43 -41.27
CA HIS A 503 1.45 -13.29 -41.68
C HIS A 503 0.96 -12.49 -40.46
N ASP A 504 0.36 -13.15 -39.47
CA ASP A 504 -0.16 -12.49 -38.27
C ASP A 504 0.98 -11.97 -37.38
N PHE A 505 2.15 -12.60 -37.45
CA PHE A 505 3.37 -12.18 -36.74
C PHE A 505 3.76 -10.73 -37.05
N GLU A 506 3.99 -10.39 -38.32
CA GLU A 506 4.44 -9.04 -38.70
C GLU A 506 3.36 -7.99 -38.42
N ILE A 507 2.08 -8.34 -38.59
CA ILE A 507 0.95 -7.44 -38.28
C ILE A 507 0.96 -7.08 -36.80
N GLU A 508 1.07 -8.06 -35.90
CA GLU A 508 1.05 -7.81 -34.46
C GLU A 508 2.31 -7.08 -33.97
N VAL A 509 3.47 -7.38 -34.53
CA VAL A 509 4.71 -6.64 -34.23
C VAL A 509 4.60 -5.17 -34.66
N SER A 510 4.15 -4.90 -35.89
CA SER A 510 3.94 -3.53 -36.39
C SER A 510 2.95 -2.78 -35.52
N ARG A 511 1.83 -3.41 -35.16
CA ARG A 511 0.78 -2.80 -34.33
C ARG A 511 1.31 -2.33 -32.96
N ILE A 512 2.17 -3.11 -32.30
CA ILE A 512 2.76 -2.71 -31.02
C ILE A 512 3.83 -1.64 -31.21
N SER A 513 4.64 -1.72 -32.26
CA SER A 513 5.63 -0.69 -32.60
C SER A 513 4.96 0.67 -32.86
N ASP A 514 3.91 0.69 -33.68
CA ASP A 514 3.11 1.89 -33.95
C ASP A 514 2.45 2.44 -32.69
N LEU A 515 2.01 1.56 -31.78
CA LEU A 515 1.46 1.98 -30.50
C LEU A 515 2.52 2.65 -29.61
N LEU A 516 3.73 2.08 -29.51
CA LEU A 516 4.84 2.70 -28.78
C LEU A 516 5.13 4.09 -29.36
N ARG A 517 5.24 4.19 -30.68
CA ARG A 517 5.51 5.46 -31.36
C ARG A 517 4.46 6.51 -31.06
N ARG A 518 3.17 6.16 -31.15
CA ARG A 518 2.06 7.07 -30.79
C ARG A 518 2.14 7.54 -29.34
N LEU A 519 2.52 6.66 -28.41
CA LEU A 519 2.71 7.03 -27.01
C LEU A 519 3.88 8.02 -26.86
N VAL A 520 5.03 7.72 -27.47
CA VAL A 520 6.19 8.62 -27.46
C VAL A 520 5.84 9.98 -28.04
N ASP A 521 5.15 10.03 -29.19
CA ASP A 521 4.71 11.27 -29.82
C ASP A 521 3.79 12.10 -28.91
N GLU A 522 2.86 11.46 -28.19
CA GLU A 522 1.94 12.16 -27.29
C GLU A 522 2.67 12.74 -26.06
N TYR A 523 3.62 12.02 -25.49
CA TYR A 523 4.44 12.50 -24.37
C TYR A 523 5.46 13.55 -24.83
N GLY A 524 6.10 13.35 -25.98
CA GLY A 524 7.07 14.26 -26.59
C GLY A 524 6.46 15.60 -27.03
N SER A 525 5.27 15.58 -27.61
CA SER A 525 4.52 16.79 -27.98
C SER A 525 4.16 17.68 -26.78
N LYS A 526 4.09 17.09 -25.58
CA LYS A 526 3.86 17.83 -24.31
C LYS A 526 5.17 18.35 -23.69
N MET A 527 6.32 17.79 -24.06
CA MET A 527 7.66 18.09 -23.51
C MET A 527 8.48 19.08 -24.36
N GLY A 528 8.10 19.37 -25.61
CA GLY A 528 8.84 20.20 -26.58
C GLY A 528 9.02 21.70 -26.28
N LYS A 529 9.20 22.11 -25.01
CA LYS A 529 9.57 23.49 -24.62
C LYS A 529 10.98 23.66 -24.03
N THR A 530 11.81 22.62 -23.99
CA THR A 530 13.16 22.75 -23.40
C THR A 530 14.14 21.79 -24.05
N GLN A 531 15.13 22.34 -24.77
CA GLN A 531 16.25 21.61 -25.39
C GLN A 531 17.44 21.52 -24.41
N GLY A 532 18.17 20.40 -24.42
CA GLY A 532 19.52 20.33 -23.82
C GLY A 532 20.18 18.94 -23.77
N SER A 533 21.02 18.67 -24.78
CA SER A 533 22.16 17.73 -24.94
C SER A 533 22.52 16.71 -23.83
N SER A 534 22.68 15.44 -24.26
CA SER A 534 23.14 14.27 -23.48
C SER A 534 24.66 14.01 -23.47
N ASN A 535 25.12 13.25 -22.47
CA ASN A 535 26.37 12.46 -22.48
C ASN A 535 26.20 11.20 -21.61
N GLN A 536 26.39 10.01 -22.19
CA GLN A 536 26.18 8.68 -21.57
C GLN A 536 27.40 8.12 -20.80
N GLN A 537 27.15 7.34 -19.75
CA GLN A 537 28.05 6.28 -19.25
C GLN A 537 27.27 5.04 -18.75
N ASP A 538 27.68 3.86 -19.21
CA ASP A 538 27.15 2.52 -18.92
C ASP A 538 27.62 1.94 -17.57
N PHE A 539 26.79 1.11 -16.93
CA PHE A 539 27.20 0.16 -15.89
C PHE A 539 26.45 -1.18 -15.98
N ASP A 540 27.21 -2.27 -15.94
CA ASP A 540 26.81 -3.68 -16.06
C ASP A 540 26.70 -4.37 -14.69
N LEU A 541 25.76 -5.32 -14.51
CA LEU A 541 25.74 -6.24 -13.36
C LEU A 541 24.86 -7.49 -13.55
N GLY A 542 25.52 -8.65 -13.63
CA GLY A 542 25.51 -9.71 -12.60
C GLY A 542 24.25 -10.57 -12.38
N SER A 543 24.38 -11.89 -12.56
CA SER A 543 23.33 -12.92 -12.60
C SER A 543 23.08 -13.72 -11.30
N SER A 544 21.95 -14.47 -11.27
CA SER A 544 21.67 -15.79 -10.61
C SER A 544 20.20 -15.83 -10.09
N SER A 545 19.36 -16.88 -10.10
CA SER A 545 19.38 -18.31 -10.51
C SER A 545 17.92 -18.83 -10.69
N LYS A 546 17.78 -20.15 -10.87
CA LYS A 546 16.97 -20.89 -11.86
C LYS A 546 15.57 -21.38 -11.40
N SER A 547 14.55 -21.26 -12.27
CA SER A 547 13.31 -22.09 -12.33
C SER A 547 12.78 -22.08 -13.77
N ASN A 548 11.73 -22.82 -14.17
CA ASN A 548 11.22 -22.99 -15.56
C ASN A 548 11.13 -21.74 -16.47
N GLU A 549 11.20 -20.52 -15.93
CA GLU A 549 11.55 -19.30 -16.66
C GLU A 549 12.86 -19.45 -17.46
N GLU A 550 13.81 -20.22 -16.97
CA GLU A 550 15.07 -20.54 -17.63
C GLU A 550 14.90 -21.24 -18.95
N THR A 551 13.94 -22.13 -19.13
CA THR A 551 13.80 -22.82 -20.42
C THR A 551 13.41 -21.82 -21.50
N PHE A 552 12.45 -20.93 -21.23
CA PHE A 552 12.08 -19.87 -22.17
C PHE A 552 13.12 -18.75 -22.26
N MET A 553 13.79 -18.39 -21.16
CA MET A 553 14.86 -17.38 -21.16
C MET A 553 16.15 -17.90 -21.81
N GLN A 554 16.40 -19.21 -21.76
CA GLN A 554 17.49 -19.90 -22.46
C GLN A 554 17.15 -20.04 -23.95
N GLU A 555 15.94 -20.45 -24.30
CA GLU A 555 15.44 -20.39 -25.69
C GLU A 555 15.48 -18.97 -26.26
N PHE A 556 15.18 -17.96 -25.44
CA PHE A 556 15.29 -16.55 -25.83
C PHE A 556 16.76 -16.14 -25.99
N ALA A 557 17.65 -16.58 -25.12
CA ALA A 557 19.09 -16.35 -25.27
C ALA A 557 19.66 -17.02 -26.53
N GLU A 558 19.17 -18.22 -26.87
CA GLU A 558 19.49 -18.92 -28.12
C GLU A 558 18.89 -18.20 -29.34
N PHE A 559 17.66 -17.70 -29.25
CA PHE A 559 17.04 -16.86 -30.28
C PHE A 559 17.86 -15.59 -30.54
N LEU A 560 18.31 -14.90 -29.49
CA LEU A 560 19.20 -13.74 -29.61
C LEU A 560 20.56 -14.06 -30.26
N GLN A 561 20.99 -15.33 -30.22
CA GLN A 561 22.20 -15.77 -30.93
C GLN A 561 21.89 -16.10 -32.40
N GLN A 562 20.78 -16.76 -32.69
CA GLN A 562 20.34 -17.09 -34.07
C GLN A 562 19.96 -15.86 -34.89
N ASP A 563 19.40 -14.82 -34.26
CA ASP A 563 19.05 -13.54 -34.89
C ASP A 563 20.30 -12.71 -35.26
N LYS A 564 21.42 -12.93 -34.56
CA LYS A 564 22.72 -12.34 -34.92
C LYS A 564 23.39 -13.04 -36.11
N ASP A 565 23.09 -14.32 -36.32
CA ASP A 565 23.66 -15.14 -37.41
C ASP A 565 22.79 -15.10 -38.69
N SER A 566 21.49 -14.79 -38.54
CA SER A 566 20.54 -14.65 -39.63
C SER A 566 20.43 -13.18 -40.00
N ASN A 567 21.09 -12.75 -41.08
CA ASN A 567 21.02 -11.38 -41.60
C ASN A 567 19.61 -11.04 -42.18
N CYS A 568 18.57 -11.17 -41.37
CA CYS A 568 17.17 -10.91 -41.68
C CYS A 568 16.59 -10.02 -40.58
N GLY A 569 16.78 -8.71 -40.77
CA GLY A 569 16.06 -7.68 -40.02
C GLY A 569 16.82 -7.06 -38.86
N GLU A 570 17.92 -6.36 -39.14
CA GLU A 570 18.34 -5.22 -38.30
C GLU A 570 17.19 -4.19 -38.25
N PHE A 571 16.21 -4.40 -37.36
CA PHE A 571 15.52 -3.27 -36.76
C PHE A 571 16.49 -2.74 -35.71
N LYS A 572 17.26 -1.75 -36.15
CA LYS A 572 18.47 -1.27 -35.51
C LYS A 572 18.21 -0.98 -34.03
N ASP A 573 19.05 -1.51 -33.16
CA ASP A 573 19.18 -1.05 -31.78
C ASP A 573 19.26 0.50 -31.71
N ASP A 574 19.71 1.16 -32.80
CA ASP A 574 19.67 2.62 -33.01
C ASP A 574 18.27 3.25 -32.97
N GLU A 575 17.21 2.60 -33.47
CA GLU A 575 15.85 3.18 -33.48
C GLU A 575 15.20 3.07 -32.09
N TYR A 576 15.42 1.96 -31.38
CA TYR A 576 15.07 1.81 -29.98
C TYR A 576 15.89 2.78 -29.11
N ALA A 577 17.21 2.85 -29.30
CA ALA A 577 18.08 3.78 -28.58
C ALA A 577 17.74 5.24 -28.87
N LYS A 578 17.28 5.57 -30.08
CA LYS A 578 16.78 6.89 -30.43
C LYS A 578 15.45 7.19 -29.76
N LEU A 579 14.49 6.27 -29.78
CA LEU A 579 13.19 6.43 -29.10
C LEU A 579 13.33 6.53 -27.58
N VAL A 580 14.22 5.73 -26.98
CA VAL A 580 14.52 5.79 -25.54
C VAL A 580 15.36 7.02 -25.20
N GLY A 581 16.35 7.38 -26.02
CA GLY A 581 17.15 8.60 -25.86
C GLY A 581 16.30 9.88 -25.94
N GLU A 582 15.33 9.94 -26.86
CA GLU A 582 14.34 11.03 -26.93
C GLU A 582 13.44 11.11 -25.68
N LEU A 583 13.21 9.98 -24.99
CA LEU A 583 12.49 9.95 -23.71
C LEU A 583 13.40 10.38 -22.54
N GLU A 584 14.66 9.95 -22.50
CA GLU A 584 15.62 10.21 -21.42
C GLU A 584 16.16 11.65 -21.41
N GLU A 585 16.46 12.23 -22.58
CA GLU A 585 16.90 13.64 -22.71
C GLU A 585 15.84 14.65 -22.20
N GLY A 586 14.56 14.25 -22.19
CA GLY A 586 13.47 15.04 -21.63
C GLY A 586 13.40 15.08 -20.09
N PHE A 587 14.07 14.17 -19.39
CA PHE A 587 14.03 14.08 -17.91
C PHE A 587 15.28 14.63 -17.21
N GLU A 588 16.47 14.59 -17.84
CA GLU A 588 17.71 15.13 -17.25
C GLU A 588 17.74 16.66 -17.18
N THR A 589 16.93 17.37 -17.98
CA THR A 589 16.86 18.84 -17.97
C THR A 589 16.11 19.45 -16.77
N CYS A 590 15.69 18.63 -15.79
CA CYS A 590 14.97 19.10 -14.60
C CYS A 590 15.80 19.15 -13.31
N ASP A 591 17.09 18.81 -13.33
CA ASP A 591 17.94 18.79 -12.13
C ASP A 591 19.17 19.72 -12.23
N ILE A 592 18.97 21.01 -12.52
CA ILE A 592 19.93 22.06 -12.12
C ILE A 592 19.14 23.33 -11.73
N ASP A 593 18.90 23.53 -10.44
CA ASP A 593 19.20 24.77 -9.73
C ASP A 593 18.80 24.68 -8.26
N SER A 594 19.73 24.21 -7.43
CA SER A 594 19.75 24.53 -6.00
C SER A 594 20.94 25.44 -5.72
N GLY A 595 20.66 26.73 -5.60
CA GLY A 595 21.55 27.66 -4.92
C GLY A 595 21.82 28.95 -5.68
N THR A 596 20.96 29.95 -5.48
CA THR A 596 21.42 31.28 -5.03
C THR A 596 20.24 32.12 -4.55
N SER A 597 20.46 32.72 -3.38
CA SER A 597 19.63 33.72 -2.75
C SER A 597 19.42 34.96 -3.64
N GLY A 598 18.19 35.43 -3.76
CA GLY A 598 17.88 36.74 -4.33
C GLY A 598 16.45 37.17 -4.02
N LEU A 599 16.31 38.07 -3.06
CA LEU A 599 15.13 38.94 -2.92
C LEU A 599 14.87 39.66 -4.25
N CYS A 600 13.63 39.68 -4.72
CA CYS A 600 13.05 40.84 -5.37
C CYS A 600 11.51 40.76 -5.37
N THR A 601 10.93 41.82 -4.83
CA THR A 601 9.53 42.24 -4.84
C THR A 601 9.05 42.61 -6.24
N GLU A 602 7.86 42.15 -6.63
CA GLU A 602 6.63 42.93 -6.85
C GLU A 602 5.46 41.99 -7.17
#